data_AF-A0A8H7TAT3-F1
#
_entry.id   AF-A0A8H7TAT3-F1
#
_cell.length_a   1.000
_cell.length_b   1.000
_cell.length_c   1.000
_cell.angle_alpha   90.00
_cell.angle_beta   90.00
_cell.angle_gamma   90.00
#
_symmetry.space_group_name_H-M   'P 1'
#
loop_
_entity.id
_entity.type
_entity.pdbx_description
1 polymer ?
#
loop_
_entity_poly.entity_id
_entity_poly.type
_entity_poly.pdbx_seq_one_letter_code
_entity_poly.pdbx_strand_id
1 'polypeptide(L)'
;MDRTITLTPELAYRAICPSTAFWKHKEHLNEEVADTELPWDCSPLNPKCRIDSLTSVRTPTWRIDGCTSLGTQFFTVPAFISSLPPLRVDTFIPDPAHWPAALRLDLNLEKAFLFRDSRVSYFGISQHILRALEYWSASIPDFETFYKDLPFGSRIMFENMAKDVRDIRVRTIRTHDLERQLLPLANLKLNQSIPLPETLDISQLTLVRQFQDSAALVRVLGSDEDKPAVVFKTLSDTPKYLYHELDTLLSMVEHANIISRPQNLITKRCKFGGKVAVVGFTIQYHRQGSLRDQLPLRRRHGTLTLEDQLRWASQIVSALKHIKTKGRGWYCDLRLDNVLLSDEDNVVLIDFEQRGVLPAFASPLDNYLQYVNSLVNEQLLTPAEKMEYADLYDMHVRPFVPKRRDRHEGCVPWLCMTKSERDASELYMLGRLLWCIFEGVSAPQKELWMEYLHEPDIEFPEFERTPLELRELISSCTPGWTMVVKGLQREAFKLKIQGPSDGLLDEENALAAIIKMWHKELDRAKYFLANRCAETNNENVSDDYMMLDRILCKLQTMYL
;
A
#
# COMPACT_ATOMS: atom_id res chain seq x y z
N MET A 1 -12.69 -31.28 8.75
CA MET A 1 -12.17 -30.16 9.53
C MET A 1 -11.42 -29.25 8.58
N ASP A 2 -11.78 -27.98 8.53
CA ASP A 2 -11.02 -26.97 7.79
C ASP A 2 -9.59 -26.90 8.34
N ARG A 3 -8.59 -26.94 7.44
CA ARG A 3 -7.18 -26.98 7.81
C ARG A 3 -6.67 -25.56 7.91
N THR A 4 -6.42 -25.11 9.13
CA THR A 4 -6.02 -23.73 9.41
C THR A 4 -4.79 -23.68 10.29
N ILE A 5 -3.85 -22.82 9.97
CA ILE A 5 -2.70 -22.47 10.82
C ILE A 5 -2.78 -21.00 11.21
N THR A 6 -2.24 -20.61 12.37
CA THR A 6 -2.11 -19.20 12.74
C THR A 6 -1.27 -18.47 11.69
N LEU A 7 -1.82 -17.36 11.18
CA LEU A 7 -1.13 -16.54 10.20
C LEU A 7 -0.15 -15.61 10.91
N THR A 8 1.14 -15.80 10.66
CA THR A 8 2.20 -14.93 11.17
C THR A 8 2.62 -13.88 10.13
N PRO A 9 3.28 -12.77 10.51
CA PRO A 9 3.83 -11.81 9.55
C PRO A 9 4.78 -12.46 8.54
N GLU A 10 5.60 -13.41 8.99
CA GLU A 10 6.52 -14.15 8.14
C GLU A 10 5.78 -15.04 7.14
N LEU A 11 4.81 -15.83 7.60
CA LEU A 11 4.02 -16.69 6.71
C LEU A 11 3.22 -15.84 5.69
N ALA A 12 2.69 -14.70 6.11
CA ALA A 12 2.04 -13.74 5.22
C ALA A 12 3.03 -13.17 4.19
N TYR A 13 4.23 -12.77 4.60
CA TYR A 13 5.29 -12.30 3.69
C TYR A 13 5.64 -13.38 2.66
N ARG A 14 5.84 -14.62 3.12
CA ARG A 14 6.17 -15.77 2.27
C ARG A 14 5.06 -16.07 1.26
N ALA A 15 3.81 -15.95 1.66
CA ALA A 15 2.66 -16.18 0.77
C ALA A 15 2.54 -15.13 -0.35
N ILE A 16 3.17 -13.96 -0.21
CA ILE A 16 2.99 -12.82 -1.14
C ILE A 16 4.27 -12.47 -1.91
N CYS A 17 5.40 -13.04 -1.51
CA CYS A 17 6.69 -12.77 -2.13
C CYS A 17 7.10 -13.91 -3.08
N PRO A 18 7.34 -13.64 -4.38
CA PRO A 18 7.70 -14.68 -5.35
C PRO A 18 9.05 -15.34 -5.05
N SER A 19 9.96 -14.67 -4.33
CA SER A 19 11.25 -15.26 -3.97
C SER A 19 11.15 -16.43 -3.01
N THR A 20 9.98 -16.62 -2.39
CA THR A 20 9.68 -17.79 -1.56
C THR A 20 9.81 -19.10 -2.30
N ALA A 21 9.63 -19.13 -3.63
CA ALA A 21 9.92 -20.34 -4.42
C ALA A 21 11.34 -20.89 -4.16
N PHE A 22 12.32 -20.01 -3.92
CA PHE A 22 13.73 -20.37 -3.74
C PHE A 22 14.13 -20.50 -2.26
N TRP A 23 13.16 -20.41 -1.35
CA TRP A 23 13.42 -20.54 0.07
C TRP A 23 13.87 -21.95 0.40
N LYS A 24 15.06 -22.07 1.01
CA LYS A 24 15.56 -23.32 1.58
C LYS A 24 15.36 -23.25 3.07
N HIS A 25 14.82 -24.31 3.67
CA HIS A 25 14.62 -24.41 5.10
C HIS A 25 15.91 -24.00 5.82
N LYS A 26 15.88 -22.87 6.53
CA LYS A 26 16.81 -22.68 7.64
C LYS A 26 16.23 -23.47 8.79
N GLU A 27 17.08 -24.23 9.46
CA GLU A 27 16.78 -24.80 10.78
C GLU A 27 16.55 -23.61 11.72
N HIS A 28 15.30 -23.17 11.82
CA HIS A 28 14.86 -22.34 12.94
C HIS A 28 14.44 -23.30 14.05
N LEU A 29 15.00 -23.09 15.22
CA LEU A 29 14.71 -23.82 16.45
C LEU A 29 13.21 -23.71 16.73
N ASN A 30 12.48 -24.78 16.45
CA ASN A 30 11.11 -24.95 16.91
C ASN A 30 11.15 -25.10 18.44
N GLU A 31 10.90 -24.01 19.17
CA GLU A 31 10.37 -24.13 20.52
C GLU A 31 8.87 -24.41 20.38
N GLU A 32 8.50 -25.70 20.40
CA GLU A 32 7.11 -26.11 20.57
C GLU A 32 6.58 -25.50 21.88
N VAL A 33 5.63 -24.57 21.75
CA VAL A 33 4.82 -24.14 22.89
C VAL A 33 3.80 -25.25 23.13
N ALA A 34 4.20 -26.26 23.90
CA ALA A 34 3.25 -27.20 24.48
C ALA A 34 2.28 -26.42 25.37
N ASP A 35 0.99 -26.65 25.14
CA ASP A 35 -0.15 -26.11 25.91
C ASP A 35 -0.20 -26.76 27.31
N THR A 36 0.90 -26.61 28.03
CA THR A 36 1.06 -27.00 29.43
C THR A 36 0.79 -25.76 30.26
N GLU A 37 -0.01 -25.90 31.32
CA GLU A 37 -0.23 -24.82 32.29
C GLU A 37 1.14 -24.26 32.70
N LEU A 38 1.43 -23.04 32.24
CA LEU A 38 2.69 -22.37 32.57
C LEU A 38 2.80 -22.32 34.10
N PRO A 39 3.92 -22.78 34.70
CA PRO A 39 4.16 -22.59 36.12
C PRO A 39 3.88 -21.15 36.51
N TRP A 40 3.30 -20.90 37.69
CA TRP A 40 2.91 -19.55 38.12
C TRP A 40 4.05 -18.53 37.93
N ASP A 41 5.30 -18.91 38.17
CA ASP A 41 6.47 -18.06 37.98
C ASP A 41 6.80 -17.66 36.54
N CYS A 42 6.15 -18.30 35.55
CA CYS A 42 6.24 -17.96 34.12
C CYS A 42 4.90 -17.44 33.56
N SER A 43 3.85 -17.42 34.38
CA SER A 43 2.51 -17.02 33.95
C SER A 43 2.44 -15.54 33.61
N PRO A 44 1.78 -15.12 32.51
CA PRO A 44 1.54 -13.70 32.22
C PRO A 44 0.64 -13.01 33.26
N LEU A 45 -0.06 -13.80 34.09
CA LEU A 45 -0.85 -13.31 35.22
C LEU A 45 0.00 -13.06 36.48
N ASN A 46 1.23 -13.57 36.52
CA ASN A 46 2.16 -13.27 37.60
C ASN A 46 2.69 -11.84 37.44
N PRO A 47 2.57 -10.98 38.46
CA PRO A 47 3.09 -9.61 38.41
C PRO A 47 4.57 -9.51 38.00
N LYS A 48 5.39 -10.54 38.27
CA LYS A 48 6.80 -10.57 37.87
C LYS A 48 7.01 -10.76 36.36
N CYS A 49 6.04 -11.34 35.66
CA CYS A 49 6.14 -11.70 34.25
C CYS A 49 5.24 -10.86 33.36
N ARG A 50 4.36 -10.06 33.97
CA ARG A 50 3.40 -9.17 33.33
C ARG A 50 4.11 -8.04 32.61
N ILE A 51 3.63 -7.72 31.41
CA ILE A 51 3.98 -6.49 30.73
C ILE A 51 3.06 -5.39 31.25
N ASP A 52 3.54 -4.58 32.18
CA ASP A 52 2.77 -3.45 32.74
C ASP A 52 2.40 -2.41 31.66
N SER A 53 3.16 -2.42 30.56
CA SER A 53 2.98 -1.53 29.43
C SER A 53 1.77 -1.85 28.52
N LEU A 54 0.91 -2.83 28.83
CA LEU A 54 -0.25 -3.16 27.99
C LEU A 54 -1.53 -2.37 28.32
N THR A 55 -1.66 -1.84 29.54
CA THR A 55 -2.84 -1.03 29.94
C THR A 55 -2.92 0.26 29.11
N SER A 56 -4.07 0.60 28.54
CA SER A 56 -4.21 1.85 27.76
C SER A 56 -3.75 3.08 28.55
N VAL A 57 -2.89 3.90 27.92
CA VAL A 57 -2.44 5.16 28.51
C VAL A 57 -3.60 6.16 28.46
N ARG A 58 -4.02 6.69 29.61
CA ARG A 58 -5.22 7.56 29.71
C ARG A 58 -5.02 8.92 29.02
N THR A 59 -3.81 9.46 29.06
CA THR A 59 -3.43 10.76 28.49
C THR A 59 -2.08 10.59 27.78
N PRO A 60 -2.04 9.91 26.63
CA PRO A 60 -0.78 9.56 26.02
C PRO A 60 -0.13 10.81 25.43
N THR A 61 1.17 11.00 25.70
CA THR A 61 1.90 12.14 25.12
C THR A 61 2.30 11.85 23.67
N TRP A 62 2.20 10.59 23.25
CA TRP A 62 2.36 10.15 21.88
C TRP A 62 1.06 9.54 21.35
N ARG A 63 0.88 9.51 20.03
CA ARG A 63 -0.21 8.74 19.39
C ARG A 63 0.33 7.95 18.20
N ILE A 64 -0.39 6.91 17.81
CA ILE A 64 -0.13 6.12 16.59
C ILE A 64 -1.33 6.30 15.67
N ASP A 65 -1.10 6.88 14.49
CA ASP A 65 -2.18 7.16 13.53
C ASP A 65 -2.44 5.98 12.56
N GLY A 66 -1.47 5.08 12.41
CA GLY A 66 -1.53 3.90 11.55
C GLY A 66 -0.21 3.11 11.51
N CYS A 67 -0.15 2.09 10.65
CA CYS A 67 0.99 1.19 10.53
C CYS A 67 1.17 0.67 9.09
N THR A 68 2.42 0.38 8.69
CA THR A 68 2.77 -0.20 7.40
C THR A 68 3.89 -1.27 7.55
N SER A 69 4.45 -1.75 6.43
CA SER A 69 5.60 -2.66 6.41
C SER A 69 5.38 -3.92 7.26
N LEU A 70 4.23 -4.59 7.09
CA LEU A 70 3.84 -5.79 7.84
C LEU A 70 3.95 -5.63 9.37
N GLY A 71 3.57 -4.47 9.90
CA GLY A 71 3.52 -4.28 11.35
C GLY A 71 4.82 -3.76 11.96
N THR A 72 5.83 -3.41 11.15
CA THR A 72 7.15 -3.00 11.64
C THR A 72 7.41 -1.49 11.60
N GLN A 73 6.55 -0.73 10.90
CA GLN A 73 6.64 0.72 10.82
C GLN A 73 5.33 1.35 11.30
N PHE A 74 5.43 2.25 12.28
CA PHE A 74 4.30 2.93 12.91
C PHE A 74 4.37 4.43 12.70
N PHE A 75 3.23 5.03 12.35
CA PHE A 75 3.10 6.47 12.20
C PHE A 75 2.88 7.11 13.57
N THR A 76 3.98 7.36 14.28
CA THR A 76 3.95 7.91 15.65
C THR A 76 4.05 9.43 15.63
N VAL A 77 3.26 10.08 16.48
CA VAL A 77 3.17 11.55 16.55
C VAL A 77 3.27 12.01 18.01
N PRO A 78 4.22 12.90 18.36
CA PRO A 78 4.27 13.49 19.69
C PRO A 78 3.13 14.52 19.84
N ALA A 79 2.11 14.17 20.61
CA ALA A 79 0.91 14.97 20.81
C ALA A 79 1.14 16.19 21.72
N PHE A 80 2.24 16.22 22.49
CA PHE A 80 2.61 17.33 23.36
C PHE A 80 3.31 18.50 22.64
N ILE A 81 3.74 18.31 21.38
CA ILE A 81 4.38 19.38 20.61
C ILE A 81 3.30 20.20 19.91
N SER A 82 3.23 21.48 20.26
CA SER A 82 2.32 22.43 19.60
C SER A 82 2.78 22.72 18.16
N SER A 83 1.82 22.80 17.24
CA SER A 83 2.04 23.10 15.82
C SER A 83 3.15 22.26 15.19
N LEU A 84 2.99 20.95 15.25
CA LEU A 84 4.00 20.01 14.76
C LEU A 84 4.05 20.00 13.22
N PRO A 85 5.18 20.35 12.58
CA PRO A 85 5.32 20.21 11.14
C PRO A 85 5.31 18.72 10.74
N PRO A 86 4.77 18.37 9.56
CA PRO A 86 4.65 16.98 9.10
C PRO A 86 6.00 16.42 8.61
N LEU A 87 6.97 16.26 9.52
CA LEU A 87 8.36 15.88 9.20
C LEU A 87 8.54 14.41 8.77
N ARG A 88 7.49 13.58 8.84
CA ARG A 88 7.51 12.14 8.54
C ARG A 88 8.54 11.38 9.37
N VAL A 89 8.52 11.60 10.68
CA VAL A 89 9.37 10.87 11.62
C VAL A 89 8.61 9.66 12.16
N ASP A 90 8.80 8.52 11.48
CA ASP A 90 8.09 7.27 11.80
C ASP A 90 8.91 6.40 12.77
N THR A 91 8.24 5.55 13.54
CA THR A 91 8.87 4.58 14.44
C THR A 91 8.98 3.20 13.80
N PHE A 92 10.15 2.59 13.91
CA PHE A 92 10.47 1.28 13.36
C PHE A 92 10.84 0.34 14.51
N ILE A 93 10.25 -0.85 14.49
CA ILE A 93 10.57 -1.93 15.42
C ILE A 93 11.37 -3.02 14.70
N PRO A 94 12.18 -3.82 15.43
CA PRO A 94 12.92 -4.91 14.81
C PRO A 94 11.95 -5.98 14.30
N ASP A 95 12.41 -6.83 13.40
CA ASP A 95 11.60 -7.92 12.87
C ASP A 95 11.10 -8.85 14.00
N PRO A 96 9.78 -9.01 14.19
CA PRO A 96 9.20 -9.90 15.19
C PRO A 96 9.68 -11.33 15.12
N ALA A 97 10.14 -11.83 13.96
CA ALA A 97 10.58 -13.22 13.79
C ALA A 97 11.66 -13.65 14.80
N HIS A 98 12.45 -12.70 15.32
CA HIS A 98 13.55 -12.97 16.26
C HIS A 98 13.16 -12.78 17.74
N TRP A 99 11.89 -12.48 18.03
CA TRP A 99 11.44 -12.19 19.39
C TRP A 99 10.96 -13.47 20.10
N PRO A 100 11.11 -13.57 21.43
CA PRO A 100 10.55 -14.68 22.19
C PRO A 100 9.05 -14.84 21.94
N ALA A 101 8.58 -16.07 21.73
CA ALA A 101 7.18 -16.36 21.39
C ALA A 101 6.19 -15.76 22.39
N ALA A 102 6.49 -15.88 23.69
CA ALA A 102 5.68 -15.28 24.75
C ALA A 102 5.51 -13.76 24.59
N LEU A 103 6.59 -13.04 24.24
CA LEU A 103 6.53 -11.58 24.04
C LEU A 103 5.66 -11.22 22.83
N ARG A 104 5.74 -11.99 21.74
CA ARG A 104 4.90 -11.78 20.54
C ARG A 104 3.41 -11.94 20.85
N LEU A 105 3.08 -12.98 21.63
CA LEU A 105 1.72 -13.30 22.04
C LEU A 105 1.15 -12.19 22.96
N ASP A 106 1.91 -11.81 23.99
CA ASP A 106 1.54 -10.78 24.95
C ASP A 106 1.29 -9.42 24.27
N LEU A 107 2.06 -9.10 23.22
CA LEU A 107 1.93 -7.85 22.45
C LEU A 107 0.90 -7.92 21.31
N ASN A 108 0.25 -9.08 21.11
CA ASN A 108 -0.71 -9.33 20.03
C ASN A 108 -0.19 -9.01 18.61
N LEU A 109 1.10 -9.24 18.36
CA LEU A 109 1.73 -8.92 17.07
C LEU A 109 1.12 -9.69 15.90
N GLU A 110 0.77 -10.95 16.13
CA GLU A 110 0.15 -11.84 15.13
C GLU A 110 -1.20 -11.33 14.64
N LYS A 111 -1.80 -10.37 15.35
CA LYS A 111 -3.03 -9.69 14.92
C LYS A 111 -2.74 -8.31 14.38
N ALA A 112 -1.89 -7.55 15.07
CA ALA A 112 -1.62 -6.15 14.77
C ALA A 112 -1.13 -5.91 13.32
N PHE A 113 -0.33 -6.83 12.77
CA PHE A 113 0.28 -6.64 11.44
C PHE A 113 -0.71 -6.56 10.27
N LEU A 114 -1.92 -7.10 10.45
CA LEU A 114 -3.00 -7.07 9.44
C LEU A 114 -3.64 -5.68 9.34
N PHE A 115 -3.54 -4.85 10.37
CA PHE A 115 -4.20 -3.55 10.42
C PHE A 115 -3.25 -2.45 9.95
N ARG A 116 -3.70 -1.65 8.98
CA ARG A 116 -2.93 -0.51 8.44
C ARG A 116 -3.38 0.86 8.96
N ASP A 117 -4.61 0.92 9.45
CA ASP A 117 -5.23 2.14 9.95
C ASP A 117 -5.12 2.28 11.49
N SER A 118 -5.81 3.27 12.04
CA SER A 118 -5.82 3.58 13.47
C SER A 118 -6.30 2.45 14.37
N ARG A 119 -6.97 1.41 13.85
CA ARG A 119 -7.30 0.19 14.61
C ARG A 119 -6.07 -0.47 15.20
N VAL A 120 -4.88 -0.28 14.59
CA VAL A 120 -3.62 -0.80 15.13
C VAL A 120 -3.33 -0.27 16.56
N SER A 121 -3.85 0.90 16.92
CA SER A 121 -3.65 1.52 18.24
C SER A 121 -4.24 0.71 19.41
N TYR A 122 -5.18 -0.19 19.15
CA TYR A 122 -5.84 -1.01 20.17
C TYR A 122 -5.03 -2.25 20.59
N PHE A 123 -3.94 -2.58 19.89
CA PHE A 123 -3.12 -3.76 20.20
C PHE A 123 -2.03 -3.46 21.24
N GLY A 124 -1.63 -4.51 21.97
CA GLY A 124 -0.60 -4.42 23.01
C GLY A 124 0.72 -3.81 22.53
N ILE A 125 1.17 -4.16 21.32
CA ILE A 125 2.37 -3.58 20.70
C ILE A 125 2.31 -2.06 20.62
N SER A 126 1.16 -1.49 20.26
CA SER A 126 1.02 -0.04 20.13
C SER A 126 1.13 0.65 21.48
N GLN A 127 0.50 0.10 22.52
CA GLN A 127 0.62 0.64 23.89
C GLN A 127 2.05 0.55 24.42
N HIS A 128 2.74 -0.53 24.09
CA HIS A 128 4.13 -0.75 24.46
C HIS A 128 5.08 0.24 23.75
N ILE A 129 4.89 0.47 22.45
CA ILE A 129 5.63 1.48 21.67
C ILE A 129 5.40 2.87 22.26
N LEU A 130 4.14 3.25 22.52
CA LEU A 130 3.81 4.57 23.07
C LEU A 130 4.53 4.82 24.40
N ARG A 131 4.53 3.84 25.31
CA ARG A 131 5.22 3.96 26.61
C ARG A 131 6.74 4.02 26.48
N ALA A 132 7.31 3.26 25.54
CA ALA A 132 8.73 3.34 25.25
C ALA A 132 9.12 4.71 24.70
N LEU A 133 8.30 5.29 23.82
CA LEU A 133 8.49 6.65 23.30
C LEU A 133 8.32 7.72 24.39
N GLU A 134 7.36 7.56 25.30
CA GLU A 134 7.18 8.44 26.47
C GLU A 134 8.43 8.44 27.35
N TYR A 135 8.94 7.26 27.71
CA TYR A 135 10.16 7.13 28.50
C TYR A 135 11.39 7.70 27.78
N TRP A 136 11.56 7.37 26.50
CA TRP A 136 12.67 7.84 25.69
C TRP A 136 12.64 9.37 25.52
N SER A 137 11.50 9.95 25.16
CA SER A 137 11.38 11.39 24.94
C SER A 137 11.58 12.21 26.22
N ALA A 138 11.16 11.69 27.37
CA ALA A 138 11.42 12.31 28.67
C ALA A 138 12.91 12.34 29.06
N SER A 139 13.72 11.45 28.49
CA SER A 139 15.17 11.41 28.74
C SER A 139 15.97 12.46 27.96
N ILE A 140 15.35 13.14 26.99
CA ILE A 140 15.99 14.13 26.11
C ILE A 140 15.63 15.54 26.57
N PRO A 141 16.61 16.36 26.99
CA PRO A 141 16.38 17.77 27.28
C PRO A 141 15.90 18.50 26.02
N ASP A 142 14.85 19.31 26.17
CA ASP A 142 14.25 20.07 25.09
C ASP A 142 13.92 19.21 23.85
N PHE A 143 13.13 18.16 24.09
CA PHE A 143 12.73 17.20 23.06
C PHE A 143 12.03 17.88 21.87
N GLU A 144 11.26 18.94 22.11
CA GLU A 144 10.57 19.67 21.04
C GLU A 144 11.56 20.25 20.02
N THR A 145 12.60 20.94 20.50
CA THR A 145 13.66 21.48 19.64
C THR A 145 14.41 20.35 18.94
N PHE A 146 14.76 19.28 19.68
CA PHE A 146 15.41 18.10 19.11
C PHE A 146 14.60 17.48 17.96
N TYR A 147 13.29 17.30 18.14
CA TYR A 147 12.41 16.68 17.15
C TYR A 147 12.22 17.59 15.93
N LYS A 148 11.98 18.90 16.15
CA LYS A 148 11.83 19.89 15.07
C LYS A 148 13.12 20.09 14.25
N ASP A 149 14.30 19.78 14.82
CA ASP A 149 15.58 19.85 14.11
C ASP A 149 15.85 18.66 13.18
N LEU A 150 15.08 17.57 13.29
CA LEU A 150 15.33 16.36 12.51
C LEU A 150 15.23 16.60 10.99
N PRO A 151 16.09 15.94 10.18
CA PRO A 151 15.89 15.86 8.74
C PRO A 151 14.52 15.28 8.39
N PHE A 152 13.99 15.69 7.25
CA PHE A 152 12.74 15.13 6.73
C PHE A 152 12.87 13.61 6.53
N GLY A 153 11.86 12.84 6.92
CA GLY A 153 11.86 11.37 6.80
C GLY A 153 12.81 10.66 7.78
N SER A 154 13.24 11.33 8.86
CA SER A 154 14.04 10.68 9.93
C SER A 154 13.29 9.51 10.56
N ARG A 155 14.00 8.60 11.21
CA ARG A 155 13.41 7.39 11.79
C ARG A 155 13.72 7.28 13.26
N ILE A 156 12.74 6.87 14.06
CA ILE A 156 12.96 6.41 15.43
C ILE A 156 13.05 4.89 15.37
N MET A 157 14.21 4.33 15.67
CA MET A 157 14.50 2.89 15.55
C MET A 157 14.58 2.27 16.94
N PHE A 158 13.79 1.23 17.17
CA PHE A 158 13.93 0.39 18.35
C PHE A 158 14.95 -0.70 17.97
N GLU A 159 16.08 -0.76 18.68
CA GLU A 159 17.14 -1.73 18.36
C GLU A 159 16.84 -3.12 18.92
N ASN A 160 15.97 -3.19 19.93
CA ASN A 160 15.49 -4.41 20.55
C ASN A 160 14.07 -4.21 21.06
N MET A 161 13.43 -5.32 21.44
CA MET A 161 12.18 -5.32 22.19
C MET A 161 12.37 -6.08 23.49
N ALA A 162 11.83 -5.55 24.58
CA ALA A 162 11.94 -6.11 25.91
C ALA A 162 10.58 -6.02 26.62
N LYS A 163 10.34 -6.83 27.65
CA LYS A 163 9.10 -6.73 28.45
C LYS A 163 8.99 -5.39 29.17
N ASP A 164 10.10 -4.91 29.70
CA ASP A 164 10.21 -3.60 30.32
C ASP A 164 10.63 -2.56 29.27
N VAL A 165 9.87 -1.47 29.17
CA VAL A 165 10.13 -0.38 28.23
C VAL A 165 11.45 0.35 28.52
N ARG A 166 11.96 0.28 29.76
CA ARG A 166 13.23 0.88 30.16
C ARG A 166 14.44 0.16 29.57
N ASP A 167 14.27 -1.11 29.21
CA ASP A 167 15.30 -1.95 28.59
C ASP A 167 15.28 -1.88 27.05
N ILE A 168 14.35 -1.11 26.48
CA ILE A 168 14.27 -0.87 25.03
C ILE A 168 15.24 0.24 24.67
N ARG A 169 16.19 -0.09 23.78
CA ARG A 169 17.12 0.89 23.22
C ARG A 169 16.49 1.56 22.02
N VAL A 170 16.32 2.87 22.12
CA VAL A 170 15.77 3.72 21.06
C VAL A 170 16.86 4.60 20.49
N ARG A 171 17.00 4.59 19.16
CA ARG A 171 17.97 5.39 18.42
C ARG A 171 17.27 6.18 17.32
N THR A 172 17.67 7.44 17.13
CA THR A 172 17.22 8.24 15.98
C THR A 172 18.17 8.08 14.80
N ILE A 173 17.64 7.75 13.63
CA ILE A 173 18.36 7.72 12.36
C ILE A 173 17.99 8.98 11.58
N ARG A 174 18.98 9.85 11.36
CA ARG A 174 18.86 11.08 10.57
C ARG A 174 18.95 10.76 9.08
N THR A 175 17.85 10.88 8.34
CA THR A 175 17.77 10.45 6.92
C THR A 175 18.30 11.51 5.95
N HIS A 176 19.58 11.89 6.10
CA HIS A 176 20.22 12.87 5.21
C HIS A 176 20.29 12.41 3.75
N ASP A 177 20.33 11.09 3.51
CA ASP A 177 20.32 10.53 2.16
C ASP A 177 19.01 10.80 1.40
N LEU A 178 17.87 10.90 2.09
CA LEU A 178 16.61 11.29 1.48
C LEU A 178 16.67 12.76 1.09
N GLU A 179 17.07 13.65 2.01
CA GLU A 179 17.23 15.08 1.72
C GLU A 179 18.20 15.31 0.55
N ARG A 180 19.25 14.50 0.41
CA ARG A 180 20.16 14.55 -0.75
C ARG A 180 19.43 14.29 -2.07
N GLN A 181 18.47 13.36 -2.10
CA GLN A 181 17.72 12.98 -3.29
C GLN A 181 16.60 13.98 -3.66
N LEU A 182 16.07 14.73 -2.69
CA LEU A 182 15.04 15.73 -2.96
C LEU A 182 15.55 16.84 -3.89
N LEU A 183 14.70 17.35 -4.75
CA LEU A 183 15.04 18.36 -5.75
C LEU A 183 14.60 19.76 -5.29
N PRO A 184 15.45 20.80 -5.46
CA PRO A 184 15.01 22.18 -5.44
C PRO A 184 13.99 22.44 -6.55
N LEU A 185 13.14 23.46 -6.38
CA LEU A 185 12.12 23.83 -7.36
C LEU A 185 12.69 24.03 -8.78
N ALA A 186 13.84 24.72 -8.89
CA ALA A 186 14.52 24.96 -10.15
C ALA A 186 14.96 23.69 -10.89
N ASN A 187 15.05 22.55 -10.19
CA ASN A 187 15.54 21.28 -10.75
C ASN A 187 14.41 20.30 -11.09
N LEU A 188 13.15 20.60 -10.76
CA LEU A 188 12.04 19.69 -11.02
C LEU A 188 11.73 19.47 -12.51
N LYS A 189 12.31 20.27 -13.42
CA LYS A 189 12.13 20.18 -14.88
C LYS A 189 10.66 20.04 -15.31
N LEU A 190 9.74 20.62 -14.52
CA LEU A 190 8.31 20.65 -14.82
C LEU A 190 8.07 21.43 -16.11
N ASN A 191 6.95 21.17 -16.76
CA ASN A 191 6.56 21.92 -17.94
C ASN A 191 6.49 23.43 -17.63
N GLN A 192 7.44 24.20 -18.17
CA GLN A 192 7.61 25.64 -17.87
C GLN A 192 6.44 26.50 -18.36
N SER A 193 5.55 25.96 -19.19
CA SER A 193 4.35 26.65 -19.66
C SER A 193 3.21 26.69 -18.64
N ILE A 194 3.34 25.98 -17.52
CA ILE A 194 2.27 25.84 -16.51
C ILE A 194 2.62 26.67 -15.28
N PRO A 195 1.71 27.54 -14.81
CA PRO A 195 1.93 28.30 -13.59
C PRO A 195 2.07 27.34 -12.41
N LEU A 196 3.16 27.49 -11.66
CA LEU A 196 3.40 26.69 -10.47
C LEU A 196 2.53 27.21 -9.31
N PRO A 197 2.03 26.32 -8.45
CA PRO A 197 1.31 26.74 -7.26
C PRO A 197 2.24 27.45 -6.27
N GLU A 198 1.63 28.20 -5.34
CA GLU A 198 2.36 28.90 -4.29
C GLU A 198 3.22 27.93 -3.48
N THR A 199 4.42 28.38 -3.08
CA THR A 199 5.33 27.59 -2.26
C THR A 199 5.19 27.97 -0.79
N LEU A 200 4.98 26.96 0.06
CA LEU A 200 4.97 27.09 1.51
C LEU A 200 6.19 26.37 2.11
N ASP A 201 6.71 26.90 3.21
CA ASP A 201 7.68 26.16 4.03
C ASP A 201 6.91 25.14 4.89
N ILE A 202 7.50 23.96 5.09
CA ILE A 202 6.89 22.88 5.88
C ILE A 202 6.53 23.31 7.32
N SER A 203 7.25 24.30 7.88
CA SER A 203 6.93 24.87 9.20
C SER A 203 5.63 25.66 9.21
N GLN A 204 5.10 26.04 8.04
CA GLN A 204 3.78 26.67 7.89
C GLN A 204 2.66 25.63 7.86
N LEU A 205 2.96 24.33 8.02
CA LEU A 205 1.97 23.27 8.14
C LEU A 205 1.95 22.72 9.56
N THR A 206 0.75 22.37 10.04
CA THR A 206 0.56 21.59 11.27
C THR A 206 -0.06 20.25 10.91
N LEU A 207 0.60 19.17 11.34
CA LEU A 207 0.11 17.80 11.19
C LEU A 207 -1.16 17.60 12.02
N VAL A 208 -2.24 17.21 11.36
CA VAL A 208 -3.49 16.81 12.02
C VAL A 208 -3.53 15.30 12.20
N ARG A 209 -3.15 14.52 11.18
CA ARG A 209 -3.13 13.05 11.20
C ARG A 209 -2.28 12.47 10.07
N GLN A 210 -1.54 11.39 10.31
CA GLN A 210 -0.90 10.60 9.25
C GLN A 210 -1.79 9.42 8.83
N PHE A 211 -2.33 9.41 7.61
CA PHE A 211 -3.25 8.35 7.18
C PHE A 211 -2.54 7.14 6.58
N GLN A 212 -1.54 7.41 5.75
CA GLN A 212 -0.86 6.43 4.88
C GLN A 212 0.62 6.77 4.78
N ASP A 213 1.40 5.91 4.13
CA ASP A 213 2.82 6.14 3.86
C ASP A 213 3.08 7.35 2.96
N SER A 214 2.10 7.78 2.16
CA SER A 214 2.25 8.88 1.22
C SER A 214 1.37 10.12 1.50
N ALA A 215 0.46 10.06 2.48
CA ALA A 215 -0.56 11.10 2.69
C ALA A 215 -0.80 11.43 4.18
N ALA A 216 -0.78 12.72 4.50
CA ALA A 216 -1.06 13.27 5.82
C ALA A 216 -2.14 14.37 5.75
N LEU A 217 -3.05 14.41 6.72
CA LEU A 217 -3.93 15.56 6.93
C LEU A 217 -3.14 16.68 7.61
N VAL A 218 -3.19 17.88 7.05
CA VAL A 218 -2.51 19.06 7.61
C VAL A 218 -3.43 20.28 7.60
N ARG A 219 -3.09 21.25 8.43
CA ARG A 219 -3.62 22.62 8.36
C ARG A 219 -2.50 23.59 8.02
N VAL A 220 -2.81 24.62 7.25
CA VAL A 220 -1.90 25.73 6.98
C VAL A 220 -1.96 26.69 8.16
N LEU A 221 -0.83 27.07 8.72
CA LEU A 221 -0.77 28.03 9.82
C LEU A 221 -1.25 29.41 9.36
N GLY A 222 -2.05 30.07 10.19
CA GLY A 222 -2.62 31.38 9.88
C GLY A 222 -3.79 31.33 8.89
N SER A 223 -4.25 30.14 8.46
CA SER A 223 -5.55 30.02 7.82
C SER A 223 -6.67 30.20 8.84
N ASP A 224 -7.79 30.80 8.44
CA ASP A 224 -9.01 30.84 9.27
C ASP A 224 -9.33 29.42 9.80
N GLU A 225 -9.78 29.31 11.06
CA GLU A 225 -10.13 28.00 11.64
C GLU A 225 -11.21 27.27 10.82
N ASP A 226 -12.03 28.04 10.10
CA ASP A 226 -13.07 27.57 9.19
C ASP A 226 -12.52 26.99 7.88
N LYS A 227 -11.25 27.24 7.52
CA LYS A 227 -10.66 26.62 6.32
C LYS A 227 -10.50 25.12 6.54
N PRO A 228 -10.92 24.30 5.55
CA PRO A 228 -10.80 22.86 5.65
C PRO A 228 -9.32 22.45 5.70
N ALA A 229 -9.05 21.39 6.47
CA ALA A 229 -7.75 20.72 6.40
C ALA A 229 -7.51 20.19 4.97
N VAL A 230 -6.24 20.13 4.58
CA VAL A 230 -5.79 19.67 3.26
C VAL A 230 -4.93 18.43 3.40
N VAL A 231 -4.78 17.66 2.32
CA VAL A 231 -3.88 16.51 2.31
C VAL A 231 -2.51 16.97 1.85
N PHE A 232 -1.50 16.75 2.68
CA PHE A 232 -0.09 16.84 2.32
C PHE A 232 0.38 15.49 1.77
N LYS A 233 0.69 15.45 0.47
CA LYS A 233 1.21 14.27 -0.22
C LYS A 233 2.74 14.33 -0.24
N THR A 234 3.40 13.25 0.20
CA THR A 234 4.85 13.20 0.38
C THR A 234 5.37 11.77 0.50
N LEU A 235 6.64 11.50 0.15
CA LEU A 235 7.28 10.18 0.25
C LEU A 235 8.57 10.21 1.07
N SER A 236 8.81 9.16 1.86
CA SER A 236 9.96 9.04 2.77
C SER A 236 11.14 8.21 2.23
N ASP A 237 11.06 7.68 1.01
CA ASP A 237 12.10 6.81 0.44
C ASP A 237 12.35 7.01 -1.06
N THR A 238 11.33 7.30 -1.86
CA THR A 238 11.36 7.30 -3.32
C THR A 238 10.78 8.58 -3.95
N PRO A 239 11.43 9.75 -3.75
CA PRO A 239 10.91 11.05 -4.21
C PRO A 239 10.59 11.15 -5.71
N LYS A 240 11.16 10.28 -6.54
CA LYS A 240 10.88 10.26 -7.99
C LYS A 240 9.39 10.06 -8.30
N TYR A 241 8.65 9.27 -7.50
CA TYR A 241 7.23 9.01 -7.72
C TYR A 241 6.38 10.22 -7.32
N LEU A 242 6.76 10.90 -6.24
CA LEU A 242 6.16 12.17 -5.84
C LEU A 242 6.30 13.23 -6.95
N TYR A 243 7.48 13.35 -7.55
CA TYR A 243 7.71 14.29 -8.64
C TYR A 243 7.02 13.88 -9.94
N HIS A 244 6.87 12.58 -10.20
CA HIS A 244 6.07 12.06 -11.30
C HIS A 244 4.59 12.45 -11.16
N GLU A 245 4.01 12.25 -9.97
CA GLU A 245 2.63 12.62 -9.66
C GLU A 245 2.43 14.13 -9.82
N LEU A 246 3.33 14.93 -9.24
CA LEU A 246 3.28 16.39 -9.33
C LEU A 246 3.26 16.86 -10.80
N ASP A 247 4.16 16.34 -11.62
CA ASP A 247 4.25 16.69 -13.04
C ASP A 247 3.01 16.23 -13.82
N THR A 248 2.46 15.06 -13.48
CA THR A 248 1.24 14.51 -14.08
C THR A 248 0.03 15.39 -13.77
N LEU A 249 -0.19 15.74 -12.50
CA LEU A 249 -1.34 16.54 -12.08
C LEU A 249 -1.27 17.99 -12.59
N LEU A 250 -0.08 18.59 -12.63
CA LEU A 250 0.09 19.94 -13.18
C LEU A 250 -0.14 19.96 -14.70
N SER A 251 0.36 18.94 -15.41
CA SER A 251 0.29 18.88 -16.88
C SER A 251 -1.07 18.48 -17.44
N MET A 252 -1.86 17.76 -16.66
CA MET A 252 -3.16 17.26 -17.10
C MET A 252 -4.21 18.39 -17.08
N VAL A 253 -5.12 18.35 -18.06
CA VAL A 253 -6.31 19.20 -18.08
C VAL A 253 -7.22 18.79 -16.91
N GLU A 254 -7.88 19.73 -16.26
CA GLU A 254 -8.78 19.42 -15.15
C GLU A 254 -9.98 18.57 -15.59
N HIS A 255 -10.44 17.69 -14.70
CA HIS A 255 -11.61 16.84 -14.91
C HIS A 255 -12.31 16.63 -13.56
N ALA A 256 -13.64 16.68 -13.54
CA ALA A 256 -14.43 16.66 -12.30
C ALA A 256 -14.22 15.39 -11.44
N ASN A 257 -13.89 14.27 -12.07
CA ASN A 257 -13.67 12.98 -11.40
C ASN A 257 -12.19 12.61 -11.23
N ILE A 258 -11.29 13.59 -11.32
CA ILE A 258 -9.86 13.45 -11.02
C ILE A 258 -9.50 14.49 -9.97
N ILE A 259 -8.61 14.14 -9.05
CA ILE A 259 -8.16 15.04 -7.99
C ILE A 259 -7.71 16.39 -8.56
N SER A 260 -8.10 17.46 -7.87
CA SER A 260 -7.73 18.82 -8.26
C SER A 260 -6.22 18.98 -8.35
N ARG A 261 -5.78 19.97 -9.13
CA ARG A 261 -4.37 20.35 -9.19
C ARG A 261 -3.81 20.65 -7.79
N PRO A 262 -2.50 20.42 -7.59
CA PRO A 262 -1.83 20.78 -6.35
C PRO A 262 -2.06 22.25 -5.98
N GLN A 263 -2.44 22.50 -4.74
CA GLN A 263 -2.76 23.84 -4.22
C GLN A 263 -1.50 24.59 -3.82
N ASN A 264 -0.56 23.91 -3.16
CA ASN A 264 0.73 24.46 -2.76
C ASN A 264 1.86 23.45 -2.98
N LEU A 265 3.05 23.95 -3.30
CA LEU A 265 4.29 23.19 -3.17
C LEU A 265 4.83 23.34 -1.76
N ILE A 266 5.25 22.24 -1.14
CA ILE A 266 5.80 22.27 0.22
C ILE A 266 7.30 22.10 0.13
N THR A 267 8.02 23.03 0.73
CA THR A 267 9.47 23.04 0.76
C THR A 267 10.01 22.92 2.17
N LYS A 268 11.24 22.44 2.26
CA LYS A 268 12.00 22.43 3.52
C LYS A 268 13.43 22.80 3.23
N ARG A 269 14.03 23.61 4.11
CA ARG A 269 15.49 23.73 4.17
C ARG A 269 16.10 22.42 4.67
N CYS A 270 16.78 21.71 3.77
CA CYS A 270 17.49 20.49 4.09
C CYS A 270 18.61 20.78 5.09
N LYS A 271 18.76 19.90 6.07
CA LYS A 271 19.87 19.95 7.04
C LYS A 271 21.17 19.48 6.40
N PHE A 272 21.08 18.66 5.34
CA PHE A 272 22.22 18.32 4.50
C PHE A 272 22.40 19.33 3.35
N GLY A 273 23.51 20.06 3.34
CA GLY A 273 23.89 20.99 2.26
C GLY A 273 23.08 22.29 2.18
N GLY A 274 22.08 22.51 3.05
CA GLY A 274 21.37 23.79 3.20
C GLY A 274 20.40 24.16 2.07
N LYS A 275 20.25 23.31 1.05
CA LYS A 275 19.33 23.54 -0.08
C LYS A 275 17.88 23.60 0.40
N VAL A 276 17.05 24.37 -0.27
CA VAL A 276 15.59 24.34 -0.09
C VAL A 276 15.03 23.39 -1.13
N ALA A 277 14.50 22.25 -0.68
CA ALA A 277 14.01 21.19 -1.55
C ALA A 277 12.49 21.03 -1.42
N VAL A 278 11.86 20.61 -2.50
CA VAL A 278 10.42 20.27 -2.53
C VAL A 278 10.24 18.90 -1.88
N VAL A 279 9.55 18.87 -0.75
CA VAL A 279 9.27 17.67 0.06
C VAL A 279 7.88 17.08 -0.25
N GLY A 280 7.02 17.82 -0.91
CA GLY A 280 5.66 17.38 -1.24
C GLY A 280 4.80 18.51 -1.77
N PHE A 281 3.50 18.28 -1.82
CA PHE A 281 2.50 19.26 -2.23
C PHE A 281 1.18 19.02 -1.51
N THR A 282 0.29 20.01 -1.50
CA THR A 282 -1.04 19.90 -0.90
C THR A 282 -2.12 19.71 -1.96
N ILE A 283 -3.13 18.91 -1.63
CA ILE A 283 -4.33 18.66 -2.44
C ILE A 283 -5.58 18.71 -1.56
N GLN A 284 -6.74 18.79 -2.21
CA GLN A 284 -8.04 18.79 -1.54
C GLN A 284 -8.23 17.53 -0.67
N TYR A 285 -8.81 17.71 0.51
CA TYR A 285 -9.24 16.60 1.36
C TYR A 285 -10.71 16.24 1.07
N HIS A 286 -10.95 14.97 0.76
CA HIS A 286 -12.27 14.40 0.56
C HIS A 286 -12.70 13.62 1.81
N ARG A 287 -13.65 14.19 2.57
CA ARG A 287 -13.99 13.72 3.92
C ARG A 287 -14.73 12.39 3.95
N GLN A 288 -15.47 12.08 2.88
CA GLN A 288 -16.21 10.82 2.77
C GLN A 288 -15.29 9.59 2.65
N GLY A 289 -14.00 9.78 2.35
CA GLY A 289 -13.05 8.68 2.21
C GLY A 289 -13.23 7.90 0.91
N SER A 290 -12.73 6.66 0.89
CA SER A 290 -12.65 5.85 -0.33
C SER A 290 -13.86 4.95 -0.55
N LEU A 291 -14.13 4.62 -1.82
CA LEU A 291 -15.17 3.66 -2.19
C LEU A 291 -14.96 2.29 -1.54
N ARG A 292 -13.70 1.91 -1.26
CA ARG A 292 -13.36 0.68 -0.53
C ARG A 292 -14.16 0.54 0.77
N ASP A 293 -14.29 1.63 1.53
CA ASP A 293 -15.01 1.61 2.81
C ASP A 293 -16.49 1.94 2.61
N GLN A 294 -16.82 2.81 1.66
CA GLN A 294 -18.18 3.32 1.44
C GLN A 294 -19.12 2.29 0.80
N LEU A 295 -18.64 1.47 -0.15
CA LEU A 295 -19.44 0.45 -0.81
C LEU A 295 -20.05 -0.56 0.19
N PRO A 296 -19.26 -1.30 0.98
CA PRO A 296 -19.80 -2.26 1.93
C PRO A 296 -20.59 -1.58 3.06
N LEU A 297 -20.22 -0.37 3.47
CA LEU A 297 -20.96 0.40 4.47
C LEU A 297 -22.38 0.69 3.99
N ARG A 298 -22.53 1.35 2.82
CA ARG A 298 -23.84 1.67 2.24
C ARG A 298 -24.65 0.42 1.93
N ARG A 299 -23.98 -0.65 1.47
CA ARG A 299 -24.61 -1.96 1.25
C ARG A 299 -25.24 -2.52 2.52
N ARG A 300 -24.50 -2.54 3.63
CA ARG A 300 -24.98 -3.03 4.94
C ARG A 300 -26.12 -2.18 5.50
N HIS A 301 -26.10 -0.88 5.23
CA HIS A 301 -27.17 0.04 5.63
C HIS A 301 -28.35 0.10 4.65
N GLY A 302 -28.31 -0.63 3.54
CA GLY A 302 -29.38 -0.63 2.53
C GLY A 302 -29.50 0.70 1.76
N THR A 303 -28.44 1.51 1.74
CA THR A 303 -28.41 2.82 1.06
C THR A 303 -27.59 2.82 -0.22
N LEU A 304 -27.04 1.68 -0.64
CA LEU A 304 -26.33 1.54 -1.92
C LEU A 304 -27.33 1.23 -3.02
N THR A 305 -27.60 2.20 -3.88
CA THR A 305 -28.54 2.02 -5.00
C THR A 305 -27.81 1.61 -6.28
N LEU A 306 -28.53 0.99 -7.22
CA LEU A 306 -27.99 0.73 -8.56
C LEU A 306 -27.65 2.04 -9.30
N GLU A 307 -28.43 3.08 -9.05
CA GLU A 307 -28.19 4.42 -9.60
C GLU A 307 -26.81 4.96 -9.19
N ASP A 308 -26.46 4.85 -7.90
CA ASP A 308 -25.13 5.23 -7.40
C ASP A 308 -24.02 4.42 -8.08
N GLN A 309 -24.20 3.10 -8.17
CA GLN A 309 -23.24 2.19 -8.78
C GLN A 309 -22.99 2.53 -10.27
N LEU A 310 -24.06 2.77 -11.03
CA LEU A 310 -23.98 3.15 -12.46
C LEU A 310 -23.34 4.53 -12.64
N ARG A 311 -23.70 5.50 -11.80
CA ARG A 311 -23.14 6.86 -11.83
C ARG A 311 -21.64 6.84 -11.52
N TRP A 312 -21.23 6.20 -10.44
CA TRP A 312 -19.83 6.07 -10.06
C TRP A 312 -19.01 5.33 -11.12
N ALA A 313 -19.52 4.19 -11.63
CA ALA A 313 -18.87 3.46 -12.71
C ALA A 313 -18.66 4.35 -13.95
N SER A 314 -19.68 5.10 -14.37
CA SER A 314 -19.61 6.00 -15.52
C SER A 314 -18.59 7.12 -15.32
N GLN A 315 -18.55 7.71 -14.12
CA GLN A 315 -17.60 8.76 -13.75
C GLN A 315 -16.15 8.27 -13.76
N ILE A 316 -15.89 7.05 -13.27
CA ILE A 316 -14.56 6.42 -13.33
C ILE A 316 -14.13 6.21 -14.78
N VAL A 317 -15.00 5.62 -15.61
CA VAL A 317 -14.70 5.37 -17.03
C VAL A 317 -14.46 6.69 -17.78
N SER A 318 -15.21 7.75 -17.47
CA SER A 318 -14.96 9.10 -18.01
C SER A 318 -13.58 9.63 -17.62
N ALA A 319 -13.19 9.47 -16.35
CA ALA A 319 -11.87 9.88 -15.87
C ALA A 319 -10.73 9.12 -16.56
N LEU A 320 -10.85 7.80 -16.72
CA LEU A 320 -9.85 6.98 -17.43
C LEU A 320 -9.70 7.42 -18.90
N LYS A 321 -10.82 7.66 -19.59
CA LYS A 321 -10.79 8.22 -20.96
C LYS A 321 -10.08 9.57 -21.01
N HIS A 322 -10.32 10.43 -20.02
CA HIS A 322 -9.65 11.73 -19.93
C HIS A 322 -8.15 11.58 -19.70
N ILE A 323 -7.71 10.70 -18.80
CA ILE A 323 -6.28 10.39 -18.57
C ILE A 323 -5.62 9.90 -19.86
N LYS A 324 -6.31 9.04 -20.62
CA LYS A 324 -5.82 8.48 -21.87
C LYS A 324 -5.66 9.51 -22.99
N THR A 325 -6.56 10.50 -23.05
CA THR A 325 -6.62 11.47 -24.16
C THR A 325 -5.98 12.82 -23.85
N LYS A 326 -5.95 13.23 -22.59
CA LYS A 326 -5.48 14.55 -22.11
C LYS A 326 -4.36 14.46 -21.06
N GLY A 327 -4.08 13.26 -20.55
CA GLY A 327 -3.00 13.00 -19.60
C GLY A 327 -1.81 12.29 -20.24
N ARG A 328 -1.09 11.49 -19.43
CA ARG A 328 0.08 10.71 -19.87
C ARG A 328 -0.26 9.40 -20.58
N GLY A 329 -1.54 9.04 -20.65
CA GLY A 329 -2.01 7.91 -21.46
C GLY A 329 -2.40 6.65 -20.70
N TRP A 330 -2.14 6.54 -19.40
CA TRP A 330 -2.48 5.35 -18.59
C TRP A 330 -2.56 5.64 -17.09
N TYR A 331 -3.30 4.81 -16.36
CA TYR A 331 -3.42 4.82 -14.90
C TYR A 331 -3.21 3.41 -14.33
N CYS A 332 -2.06 3.20 -13.68
CA CYS A 332 -1.55 1.86 -13.34
C CYS A 332 -1.84 1.36 -11.92
N ASP A 333 -2.67 2.07 -11.15
CA ASP A 333 -3.05 1.70 -9.77
C ASP A 333 -4.56 1.84 -9.54
N LEU A 334 -5.35 1.23 -10.46
CA LEU A 334 -6.81 1.30 -10.41
C LEU A 334 -7.38 0.32 -9.40
N ARG A 335 -7.74 0.85 -8.23
CA ARG A 335 -8.32 0.13 -7.10
C ARG A 335 -9.24 1.03 -6.28
N LEU A 336 -10.12 0.43 -5.49
CA LEU A 336 -11.12 1.17 -4.70
C LEU A 336 -10.53 2.10 -3.63
N ASP A 337 -9.31 1.83 -3.16
CA ASP A 337 -8.58 2.73 -2.24
C ASP A 337 -8.27 4.09 -2.88
N ASN A 338 -8.07 4.11 -4.20
CA ASN A 338 -7.69 5.29 -4.97
C ASN A 338 -8.89 5.99 -5.63
N VAL A 339 -10.12 5.61 -5.23
CA VAL A 339 -11.35 6.27 -5.64
C VAL A 339 -12.02 6.86 -4.40
N LEU A 340 -11.96 8.19 -4.25
CA LEU A 340 -12.60 8.90 -3.13
C LEU A 340 -13.99 9.40 -3.51
N LEU A 341 -14.82 9.71 -2.51
CA LEU A 341 -16.09 10.42 -2.68
C LEU A 341 -15.95 11.91 -2.32
N SER A 342 -16.41 12.79 -3.21
CA SER A 342 -16.54 14.23 -2.95
C SER A 342 -17.68 14.52 -1.96
N ASP A 343 -17.81 15.76 -1.49
CA ASP A 343 -18.92 16.13 -0.60
C ASP A 343 -20.29 15.99 -1.32
N GLU A 344 -20.31 16.12 -2.65
CA GLU A 344 -21.48 15.91 -3.54
C GLU A 344 -21.65 14.46 -3.98
N ASP A 345 -20.99 13.52 -3.31
CA ASP A 345 -21.09 12.08 -3.56
C ASP A 345 -20.59 11.62 -4.95
N ASN A 346 -19.74 12.41 -5.60
CA ASN A 346 -19.12 12.03 -6.88
C ASN A 346 -17.77 11.36 -6.66
N VAL A 347 -17.38 10.46 -7.54
CA VAL A 347 -16.07 9.82 -7.45
C VAL A 347 -14.95 10.75 -7.89
N VAL A 348 -13.80 10.63 -7.23
CA VAL A 348 -12.56 11.36 -7.55
C VAL A 348 -11.40 10.38 -7.54
N LEU A 349 -10.75 10.20 -8.69
CA LEU A 349 -9.51 9.41 -8.80
C LEU A 349 -8.34 10.18 -8.20
N ILE A 350 -7.55 9.51 -7.35
CA ILE A 350 -6.36 10.05 -6.68
C ILE A 350 -5.12 9.21 -7.00
N ASP A 351 -3.98 9.51 -6.36
CA ASP A 351 -2.76 8.69 -6.39
C ASP A 351 -2.19 8.41 -7.79
N PHE A 352 -1.55 9.42 -8.35
CA PHE A 352 -0.89 9.34 -9.66
C PHE A 352 0.62 9.08 -9.52
N GLU A 353 1.07 8.51 -8.40
CA GLU A 353 2.48 8.15 -8.16
C GLU A 353 2.99 7.08 -9.13
N GLN A 354 2.09 6.25 -9.67
CA GLN A 354 2.38 5.14 -10.57
C GLN A 354 3.38 4.12 -9.98
N ARG A 355 3.09 3.60 -8.78
CA ARG A 355 3.93 2.58 -8.10
C ARG A 355 3.55 1.13 -8.42
N GLY A 356 2.52 0.93 -9.23
CA GLY A 356 1.91 -0.37 -9.52
C GLY A 356 0.69 -0.62 -8.62
N VAL A 357 -0.05 -1.68 -8.94
CA VAL A 357 -1.31 -2.04 -8.26
C VAL A 357 -1.14 -3.28 -7.41
N LEU A 358 -2.03 -3.48 -6.42
CA LEU A 358 -2.10 -4.73 -5.67
C LEU A 358 -2.34 -5.93 -6.60
N PRO A 359 -1.72 -7.10 -6.33
CA PRO A 359 -1.88 -8.30 -7.16
C PRO A 359 -3.34 -8.74 -7.37
N ALA A 360 -4.23 -8.43 -6.43
CA ALA A 360 -5.66 -8.73 -6.54
C ALA A 360 -6.35 -7.96 -7.68
N PHE A 361 -5.87 -6.78 -8.04
CA PHE A 361 -6.39 -5.98 -9.16
C PHE A 361 -5.52 -6.11 -10.42
N ALA A 362 -4.22 -6.37 -10.27
CA ALA A 362 -3.24 -6.46 -11.36
C ALA A 362 -3.64 -7.48 -12.44
N SER A 363 -3.34 -7.13 -13.69
CA SER A 363 -3.39 -8.10 -14.79
C SER A 363 -2.28 -9.16 -14.63
N PRO A 364 -2.43 -10.36 -15.23
CA PRO A 364 -1.37 -11.35 -15.19
C PRO A 364 -0.02 -10.83 -15.72
N LEU A 365 -0.03 -10.06 -16.81
CA LEU A 365 1.19 -9.48 -17.38
C LEU A 365 1.87 -8.49 -16.41
N ASP A 366 1.11 -7.64 -15.74
CA ASP A 366 1.66 -6.71 -14.73
C ASP A 366 2.35 -7.50 -13.61
N ASN A 367 1.65 -8.50 -13.04
CA ASN A 367 2.21 -9.37 -12.01
C ASN A 367 3.50 -10.08 -12.48
N TYR A 368 3.52 -10.66 -13.67
CA TYR A 368 4.68 -11.38 -14.18
C TYR A 368 5.91 -10.48 -14.39
N LEU A 369 5.70 -9.26 -14.89
CA LEU A 369 6.77 -8.28 -15.03
C LEU A 369 7.27 -7.79 -13.66
N GLN A 370 6.39 -7.64 -12.68
CA GLN A 370 6.76 -7.34 -11.30
C GLN A 370 7.60 -8.48 -10.68
N TYR A 371 7.23 -9.74 -10.90
CA TYR A 371 8.00 -10.89 -10.41
C TYR A 371 9.43 -10.88 -10.96
N VAL A 372 9.60 -10.77 -12.28
CA VAL A 372 10.93 -10.71 -12.90
C VAL A 372 11.75 -9.53 -12.38
N ASN A 373 11.13 -8.35 -12.27
CA ASN A 373 11.79 -7.15 -11.75
C ASN A 373 12.22 -7.32 -10.27
N SER A 374 11.47 -8.06 -9.47
CA SER A 374 11.82 -8.35 -8.07
C SER A 374 12.90 -9.43 -7.92
N LEU A 375 12.89 -10.46 -8.77
CA LEU A 375 13.76 -11.64 -8.64
C LEU A 375 15.17 -11.44 -9.17
N VAL A 376 15.39 -10.50 -10.10
CA VAL A 376 16.71 -10.30 -10.74
C VAL A 376 17.85 -10.01 -9.76
N ASN A 377 17.55 -9.36 -8.63
CA ASN A 377 18.54 -9.02 -7.59
C ASN A 377 18.34 -9.84 -6.30
N GLU A 378 17.51 -10.87 -6.33
CA GLU A 378 17.19 -11.65 -5.15
C GLU A 378 18.37 -12.53 -4.72
N GLN A 379 18.67 -12.49 -3.42
CA GLN A 379 19.83 -13.15 -2.84
C GLN A 379 19.61 -14.65 -2.69
N LEU A 380 18.35 -15.08 -2.53
CA LEU A 380 17.97 -16.49 -2.37
C LEU A 380 18.25 -17.37 -3.60
N LEU A 381 18.37 -16.78 -4.79
CA LEU A 381 18.57 -17.54 -6.04
C LEU A 381 20.01 -18.08 -6.12
N THR A 382 20.11 -19.30 -6.64
CA THR A 382 21.38 -19.90 -7.08
C THR A 382 21.95 -19.16 -8.31
N PRO A 383 23.25 -19.31 -8.63
CA PRO A 383 23.83 -18.67 -9.81
C PRO A 383 23.11 -19.01 -11.13
N ALA A 384 22.61 -20.23 -11.28
CA ALA A 384 21.87 -20.65 -12.47
C ALA A 384 20.50 -19.97 -12.57
N GLU A 385 19.74 -19.93 -11.47
CA GLU A 385 18.45 -19.22 -11.42
C GLU A 385 18.64 -17.71 -11.62
N LYS A 386 19.68 -17.11 -11.03
CA LYS A 386 20.02 -15.70 -11.25
C LYS A 386 20.26 -15.41 -12.73
N MET A 387 20.94 -16.31 -13.43
CA MET A 387 21.17 -16.17 -14.87
C MET A 387 19.85 -16.26 -15.66
N GLU A 388 18.98 -17.23 -15.35
CA GLU A 388 17.66 -17.36 -16.00
C GLU A 388 16.80 -16.10 -15.82
N TYR A 389 16.69 -15.56 -14.60
CA TYR A 389 15.93 -14.33 -14.36
C TYR A 389 16.64 -13.07 -14.88
N ALA A 390 17.97 -13.06 -14.94
CA ALA A 390 18.71 -11.99 -15.60
C ALA A 390 18.43 -11.97 -17.11
N ASP A 391 18.33 -13.13 -17.77
CA ASP A 391 17.99 -13.22 -19.19
C ASP A 391 16.57 -12.70 -19.46
N LEU A 392 15.60 -13.10 -18.63
CA LEU A 392 14.21 -12.59 -18.70
C LEU A 392 14.16 -11.07 -18.45
N TYR A 393 14.89 -10.60 -17.44
CA TYR A 393 14.96 -9.18 -17.12
C TYR A 393 15.60 -8.39 -18.27
N ASP A 394 16.67 -8.90 -18.87
CA ASP A 394 17.39 -8.25 -19.96
C ASP A 394 16.55 -8.20 -21.24
N MET A 395 15.71 -9.21 -21.46
CA MET A 395 14.79 -9.28 -22.57
C MET A 395 13.57 -8.37 -22.40
N HIS A 396 12.93 -8.37 -21.22
CA HIS A 396 11.61 -7.75 -21.05
C HIS A 396 11.61 -6.44 -20.26
N VAL A 397 12.59 -6.21 -19.40
CA VAL A 397 12.57 -5.10 -18.43
C VAL A 397 13.68 -4.08 -18.71
N ARG A 398 14.94 -4.53 -18.74
CA ARG A 398 16.13 -3.69 -18.91
C ARG A 398 16.03 -2.68 -20.07
N PRO A 399 15.49 -3.01 -21.26
CA PRO A 399 15.43 -2.06 -22.37
C PRO A 399 14.62 -0.80 -22.06
N PHE A 400 13.68 -0.90 -21.12
CA PHE A 400 12.72 0.16 -20.77
C PHE A 400 13.07 0.87 -19.45
N VAL A 401 14.05 0.35 -18.69
CA VAL A 401 14.49 1.01 -17.45
C VAL A 401 15.22 2.31 -17.80
N PRO A 402 14.79 3.47 -17.27
CA PRO A 402 15.40 4.74 -17.60
C PRO A 402 16.89 4.75 -17.23
N LYS A 403 17.76 4.98 -18.23
CA LYS A 403 19.22 5.04 -18.01
C LYS A 403 19.64 6.24 -17.16
N ARG A 404 18.80 7.27 -17.06
CA ARG A 404 19.06 8.48 -16.26
C ARG A 404 18.10 8.57 -15.08
N ARG A 405 18.64 8.86 -13.90
CA ARG A 405 17.89 9.04 -12.65
C ARG A 405 17.04 10.33 -12.62
N ASP A 406 17.19 11.22 -13.61
CA ASP A 406 16.55 12.53 -13.63
C ASP A 406 15.21 12.56 -14.37
N ARG A 407 14.80 11.45 -14.99
CA ARG A 407 13.44 11.32 -15.53
C ARG A 407 12.56 10.56 -14.54
N HIS A 408 11.52 11.25 -14.09
CA HIS A 408 10.48 10.70 -13.25
C HIS A 408 9.54 9.85 -14.12
N GLU A 409 10.03 8.73 -14.64
CA GLU A 409 9.24 7.78 -15.42
C GLU A 409 8.57 6.80 -14.44
N GLY A 410 7.28 6.50 -14.66
CA GLY A 410 6.37 5.86 -13.69
C GLY A 410 6.67 4.39 -13.39
N CYS A 411 5.63 3.55 -13.34
CA CYS A 411 5.76 2.14 -12.99
C CYS A 411 6.59 1.38 -14.04
N VAL A 412 7.73 0.79 -13.65
CA VAL A 412 8.64 0.08 -14.58
C VAL A 412 7.92 -1.01 -15.38
N PRO A 413 7.16 -1.96 -14.76
CA PRO A 413 6.35 -2.93 -15.48
C PRO A 413 5.51 -2.34 -16.61
N TRP A 414 4.88 -1.18 -16.38
CA TRP A 414 4.04 -0.52 -17.38
C TRP A 414 4.84 0.15 -18.50
N LEU A 415 6.04 0.64 -18.20
CA LEU A 415 6.96 1.16 -19.24
C LEU A 415 7.42 0.05 -20.19
N CYS A 416 7.45 -1.20 -19.70
CA CYS A 416 7.82 -2.38 -20.49
C CYS A 416 6.70 -2.90 -21.40
N MET A 417 5.48 -2.38 -21.27
CA MET A 417 4.31 -2.82 -22.03
C MET A 417 4.11 -1.99 -23.29
N THR A 418 3.65 -2.63 -24.36
CA THR A 418 3.14 -1.93 -25.55
C THR A 418 1.91 -1.10 -25.18
N LYS A 419 1.45 -0.26 -26.11
CA LYS A 419 0.20 0.50 -25.88
C LYS A 419 -1.00 -0.45 -25.69
N SER A 420 -1.11 -1.48 -26.53
CA SER A 420 -2.20 -2.48 -26.45
C SER A 420 -2.19 -3.23 -25.11
N GLU A 421 -1.00 -3.65 -24.65
CA GLU A 421 -0.86 -4.36 -23.37
C GLU A 421 -1.23 -3.50 -22.16
N ARG A 422 -0.91 -2.21 -22.20
CA ARG A 422 -1.33 -1.25 -21.15
C ARG A 422 -2.82 -1.04 -21.16
N ASP A 423 -3.41 -0.88 -22.35
CA ASP A 423 -4.85 -0.71 -22.51
C ASP A 423 -5.60 -1.94 -21.98
N ALA A 424 -5.16 -3.15 -22.35
CA ALA A 424 -5.72 -4.39 -21.84
C ALA A 424 -5.54 -4.55 -20.32
N SER A 425 -4.39 -4.14 -19.77
CA SER A 425 -4.15 -4.20 -18.32
C SER A 425 -5.01 -3.19 -17.54
N GLU A 426 -5.23 -1.99 -18.09
CA GLU A 426 -6.13 -0.98 -17.51
C GLU A 426 -7.59 -1.47 -17.54
N LEU A 427 -8.02 -2.07 -18.66
CA LEU A 427 -9.34 -2.68 -18.78
C LEU A 427 -9.54 -3.86 -17.80
N TYR A 428 -8.50 -4.68 -17.60
CA TYR A 428 -8.54 -5.77 -16.62
C TYR A 428 -8.77 -5.23 -15.20
N MET A 429 -8.01 -4.22 -14.77
CA MET A 429 -8.22 -3.58 -13.46
C MET A 429 -9.61 -2.97 -13.36
N LEU A 430 -10.08 -2.30 -14.42
CA LEU A 430 -11.42 -1.71 -14.48
C LEU A 430 -12.49 -2.78 -14.31
N GLY A 431 -12.38 -3.94 -14.96
CA GLY A 431 -13.31 -5.06 -14.79
C GLY A 431 -13.41 -5.52 -13.33
N ARG A 432 -12.27 -5.69 -12.66
CA ARG A 432 -12.22 -6.06 -11.23
C ARG A 432 -12.83 -4.97 -10.34
N LEU A 433 -12.57 -3.70 -10.66
CA LEU A 433 -13.12 -2.57 -9.93
C LEU A 433 -14.64 -2.46 -10.09
N LEU A 434 -15.14 -2.59 -11.33
CA LEU A 434 -16.58 -2.58 -11.63
C LEU A 434 -17.30 -3.71 -10.90
N TRP A 435 -16.73 -4.92 -10.90
CA TRP A 435 -17.25 -6.03 -10.09
C TRP A 435 -17.41 -5.65 -8.61
N CYS A 436 -16.39 -5.02 -8.02
CA CYS A 436 -16.48 -4.60 -6.61
C CYS A 436 -17.58 -3.57 -6.38
N ILE A 437 -17.76 -2.60 -7.30
CA ILE A 437 -18.82 -1.61 -7.24
C ILE A 437 -20.19 -2.30 -7.24
N PHE A 438 -20.44 -3.21 -8.19
CA PHE A 438 -21.75 -3.83 -8.37
C PHE A 438 -22.08 -4.90 -7.31
N GLU A 439 -21.08 -5.60 -6.78
CA GLU A 439 -21.26 -6.50 -5.61
C GLU A 439 -21.27 -5.73 -4.26
N GLY A 440 -20.84 -4.46 -4.28
CA GLY A 440 -20.77 -3.58 -3.11
C GLY A 440 -19.76 -4.04 -2.07
N VAL A 441 -18.58 -4.48 -2.51
CA VAL A 441 -17.50 -5.00 -1.64
C VAL A 441 -16.24 -4.16 -1.72
N SER A 442 -15.35 -4.29 -0.73
CA SER A 442 -14.15 -3.47 -0.60
C SER A 442 -13.02 -3.87 -1.55
N ALA A 443 -12.97 -5.12 -1.99
CA ALA A 443 -11.92 -5.68 -2.82
C ALA A 443 -12.41 -6.96 -3.55
N PRO A 444 -11.72 -7.37 -4.62
CA PRO A 444 -12.05 -8.58 -5.37
C PRO A 444 -11.92 -9.89 -4.60
N GLN A 445 -11.11 -9.90 -3.55
CA GLN A 445 -10.77 -11.08 -2.74
C GLN A 445 -10.19 -10.62 -1.41
N LYS A 446 -10.15 -11.51 -0.42
CA LYS A 446 -9.48 -11.22 0.87
C LYS A 446 -7.96 -11.21 0.70
N GLU A 447 -7.31 -10.18 1.21
CA GLU A 447 -5.85 -10.12 1.22
C GLU A 447 -5.28 -10.97 2.36
N LEU A 448 -4.15 -11.65 2.12
CA LEU A 448 -3.50 -12.46 3.16
C LEU A 448 -2.78 -11.59 4.20
N TRP A 449 -2.35 -10.38 3.85
CA TRP A 449 -1.45 -9.55 4.68
C TRP A 449 -2.06 -8.23 5.14
N MET A 450 -3.37 -8.09 4.94
CA MET A 450 -4.13 -6.90 5.31
C MET A 450 -5.57 -7.28 5.62
N GLU A 451 -6.16 -6.60 6.60
CA GLU A 451 -7.58 -6.66 6.91
C GLU A 451 -8.27 -5.33 6.61
N TYR A 452 -9.27 -5.36 5.72
CA TYR A 452 -10.13 -4.22 5.44
C TYR A 452 -11.08 -3.95 6.59
N LEU A 453 -11.64 -2.74 6.68
CA LEU A 453 -12.67 -2.43 7.68
C LEU A 453 -13.92 -3.31 7.49
N HIS A 454 -14.21 -3.62 6.23
CA HIS A 454 -15.33 -4.45 5.81
C HIS A 454 -14.83 -5.47 4.77
N GLU A 455 -14.41 -6.65 5.24
CA GLU A 455 -13.98 -7.74 4.36
C GLU A 455 -15.07 -8.16 3.37
N PRO A 456 -14.69 -8.53 2.13
CA PRO A 456 -15.62 -9.09 1.16
C PRO A 456 -16.17 -10.44 1.66
N ASP A 457 -17.48 -10.61 1.49
CA ASP A 457 -18.24 -11.83 1.76
C ASP A 457 -18.35 -12.75 0.53
N ILE A 458 -18.10 -12.20 -0.66
CA ILE A 458 -18.03 -12.87 -1.96
C ILE A 458 -16.67 -12.53 -2.60
N GLU A 459 -16.09 -13.45 -3.37
CA GLU A 459 -14.83 -13.21 -4.09
C GLU A 459 -15.02 -13.35 -5.61
N PHE A 460 -14.25 -12.57 -6.38
CA PHE A 460 -14.25 -12.65 -7.83
C PHE A 460 -13.78 -14.05 -8.28
N PRO A 461 -14.45 -14.71 -9.24
CA PRO A 461 -15.36 -14.15 -10.25
C PRO A 461 -16.85 -14.41 -9.95
N GLU A 462 -17.21 -14.72 -8.71
CA GLU A 462 -18.60 -15.04 -8.36
C GLU A 462 -19.46 -13.77 -8.43
N PHE A 463 -20.69 -13.91 -8.92
CA PHE A 463 -21.63 -12.79 -9.06
C PHE A 463 -22.93 -13.10 -8.32
N GLU A 464 -23.26 -12.30 -7.33
CA GLU A 464 -24.55 -12.40 -6.63
C GLU A 464 -25.47 -11.24 -7.02
N ARG A 465 -24.97 -10.01 -6.98
CA ARG A 465 -25.79 -8.79 -7.06
C ARG A 465 -25.69 -8.07 -8.39
N THR A 466 -24.59 -8.28 -9.12
CA THR A 466 -24.37 -7.60 -10.40
C THR A 466 -25.47 -7.95 -11.41
N PRO A 467 -26.08 -6.94 -12.08
CA PRO A 467 -27.03 -7.15 -13.17
C PRO A 467 -26.46 -8.01 -14.30
N LEU A 468 -27.28 -8.88 -14.89
CA LEU A 468 -26.83 -9.87 -15.88
C LEU A 468 -26.09 -9.23 -17.06
N GLU A 469 -26.58 -8.10 -17.55
CA GLU A 469 -26.02 -7.34 -18.66
C GLU A 469 -24.62 -6.79 -18.37
N LEU A 470 -24.29 -6.59 -17.09
CA LEU A 470 -22.98 -6.11 -16.64
C LEU A 470 -22.02 -7.26 -16.34
N ARG A 471 -22.52 -8.48 -16.04
CA ARG A 471 -21.68 -9.66 -15.83
C ARG A 471 -20.87 -10.00 -17.07
N GLU A 472 -21.50 -9.95 -18.24
CA GLU A 472 -20.82 -10.19 -19.52
C GLU A 472 -19.75 -9.12 -19.79
N LEU A 473 -20.09 -7.85 -19.56
CA LEU A 473 -19.18 -6.72 -19.72
C LEU A 473 -17.94 -6.88 -18.84
N ILE A 474 -18.14 -7.12 -17.55
CA ILE A 474 -17.06 -7.34 -16.58
C ILE A 474 -16.21 -8.54 -16.97
N SER A 475 -16.83 -9.67 -17.33
CA SER A 475 -16.12 -10.88 -17.71
C SER A 475 -15.26 -10.67 -18.96
N SER A 476 -15.75 -9.89 -19.93
CA SER A 476 -14.98 -9.54 -21.14
C SER A 476 -13.78 -8.61 -20.87
N CYS A 477 -13.82 -7.84 -19.78
CA CYS A 477 -12.70 -6.99 -19.36
C CYS A 477 -11.58 -7.83 -18.72
N THR A 478 -11.89 -9.00 -18.17
CA THR A 478 -10.94 -9.86 -17.44
C THR A 478 -10.72 -11.22 -18.12
N PRO A 479 -10.39 -11.27 -19.43
CA PRO A 479 -10.18 -12.53 -20.13
C PRO A 479 -8.98 -13.27 -19.54
N GLY A 480 -9.11 -14.59 -19.38
CA GLY A 480 -8.05 -15.41 -18.83
C GLY A 480 -7.74 -15.12 -17.35
N TRP A 481 -8.72 -14.59 -16.59
CA TRP A 481 -8.59 -14.39 -15.15
C TRP A 481 -8.04 -15.64 -14.45
N THR A 482 -7.05 -15.44 -13.60
CA THR A 482 -6.53 -16.43 -12.68
C THR A 482 -6.31 -15.81 -11.30
N MET A 483 -6.50 -16.61 -10.26
CA MET A 483 -6.10 -16.24 -8.92
C MET A 483 -4.60 -16.49 -8.76
N VAL A 484 -3.84 -15.45 -8.45
CA VAL A 484 -2.38 -15.52 -8.19
C VAL A 484 -2.09 -16.51 -7.07
N VAL A 485 -2.87 -16.44 -5.99
CA VAL A 485 -2.65 -17.22 -4.76
C VAL A 485 -3.66 -18.38 -4.66
N LYS A 486 -3.73 -19.22 -5.70
CA LYS A 486 -4.72 -20.29 -5.75
C LYS A 486 -4.49 -21.32 -4.64
N GLY A 487 -5.48 -21.48 -3.76
CA GLY A 487 -5.49 -22.48 -2.70
C GLY A 487 -5.00 -21.99 -1.33
N LEU A 488 -4.68 -20.70 -1.19
CA LEU A 488 -4.45 -20.07 0.12
C LEU A 488 -5.57 -19.05 0.38
N GLN A 489 -6.16 -19.10 1.57
CA GLN A 489 -7.21 -18.17 1.97
C GLN A 489 -6.99 -17.72 3.41
N ARG A 490 -7.28 -16.46 3.72
CA ARG A 490 -7.26 -15.98 5.10
C ARG A 490 -8.66 -16.07 5.70
N GLU A 491 -8.75 -16.72 6.86
CA GLU A 491 -9.93 -16.74 7.72
C GLU A 491 -9.57 -16.07 9.06
N ALA A 492 -9.94 -14.79 9.20
CA ALA A 492 -9.55 -13.93 10.31
C ALA A 492 -8.01 -13.88 10.49
N PHE A 493 -7.49 -14.50 11.56
CA PHE A 493 -6.07 -14.57 11.90
C PHE A 493 -5.42 -15.90 11.49
N LYS A 494 -6.09 -16.69 10.63
CA LYS A 494 -5.61 -18.00 10.21
C LYS A 494 -5.44 -18.08 8.70
N LEU A 495 -4.43 -18.84 8.29
CA LEU A 495 -4.23 -19.25 6.91
C LEU A 495 -4.87 -20.62 6.69
N LYS A 496 -5.75 -20.70 5.70
CA LYS A 496 -6.36 -21.92 5.20
C LYS A 496 -5.69 -22.34 3.91
N ILE A 497 -5.35 -23.62 3.81
CA ILE A 497 -4.68 -24.21 2.64
C ILE A 497 -5.55 -25.33 2.07
N GLN A 498 -5.87 -25.23 0.78
CA GLN A 498 -6.69 -26.20 0.07
C GLN A 498 -5.81 -27.30 -0.57
N GLY A 499 -5.99 -28.57 -0.21
CA GLY A 499 -5.30 -29.72 -0.82
C GLY A 499 -5.36 -31.01 0.00
N PRO A 500 -4.96 -32.16 -0.58
CA PRO A 500 -4.88 -33.45 0.11
C PRO A 500 -3.57 -33.58 0.91
N SER A 501 -3.69 -33.72 2.21
CA SER A 501 -2.59 -34.11 3.11
C SER A 501 -3.20 -34.81 4.33
N ASP A 502 -2.69 -35.97 4.72
CA ASP A 502 -3.19 -36.67 5.90
C ASP A 502 -2.48 -36.09 7.14
N GLY A 503 -3.14 -35.19 7.89
CA GLY A 503 -2.59 -34.64 9.13
C GLY A 503 -3.06 -33.23 9.55
N LEU A 504 -2.61 -32.78 10.72
CA LEU A 504 -2.68 -31.39 11.18
C LEU A 504 -1.79 -30.49 10.31
N LEU A 505 -2.23 -29.27 10.02
CA LEU A 505 -1.44 -28.31 9.25
C LEU A 505 -0.45 -27.60 10.18
N ASP A 506 0.84 -27.91 10.04
CA ASP A 506 1.95 -27.20 10.69
C ASP A 506 2.61 -26.17 9.75
N GLU A 507 3.56 -25.42 10.29
CA GLU A 507 4.24 -24.33 9.56
C GLU A 507 5.07 -24.85 8.39
N GLU A 508 5.72 -26.01 8.55
CA GLU A 508 6.52 -26.65 7.51
C GLU A 508 5.65 -27.07 6.31
N ASN A 509 4.52 -27.74 6.56
CA ASN A 509 3.59 -28.12 5.50
C ASN A 509 2.94 -26.90 4.84
N ALA A 510 2.65 -25.85 5.62
CA ALA A 510 2.13 -24.59 5.08
C ALA A 510 3.15 -23.91 4.15
N LEU A 511 4.41 -23.84 4.57
CA LEU A 511 5.49 -23.28 3.78
C LEU A 511 5.75 -24.10 2.51
N ALA A 512 5.75 -25.43 2.59
CA ALA A 512 5.90 -26.31 1.44
C ALA A 512 4.78 -26.09 0.40
N ALA A 513 3.54 -25.90 0.85
CA ALA A 513 2.41 -25.57 -0.03
C ALA A 513 2.59 -24.20 -0.71
N ILE A 514 3.03 -23.18 0.03
CA ILE A 514 3.34 -21.84 -0.50
C ILE A 514 4.47 -21.91 -1.53
N ILE A 515 5.56 -22.63 -1.23
CA ILE A 515 6.68 -22.83 -2.15
C ILE A 515 6.20 -23.48 -3.45
N LYS A 516 5.39 -24.55 -3.36
CA LYS A 516 4.84 -25.24 -4.53
C LYS A 516 3.92 -24.33 -5.36
N MET A 517 3.12 -23.51 -4.71
CA MET A 517 2.27 -22.53 -5.37
C MET A 517 3.11 -21.52 -6.16
N TRP A 518 4.15 -20.96 -5.54
CA TRP A 518 5.03 -19.98 -6.21
C TRP A 518 5.79 -20.57 -7.38
N HIS A 519 6.32 -21.80 -7.28
CA HIS A 519 6.95 -22.47 -8.43
C HIS A 519 6.00 -22.55 -9.63
N LYS A 520 4.76 -23.00 -9.39
CA LYS A 520 3.75 -23.10 -10.44
C LYS A 520 3.43 -21.74 -11.08
N GLU A 521 3.36 -20.70 -10.26
CA GLU A 521 3.08 -19.34 -10.75
C GLU A 521 4.26 -18.74 -11.52
N LEU A 522 5.50 -18.97 -11.07
CA LEU A 522 6.69 -18.55 -11.80
C LEU A 522 6.86 -19.31 -13.11
N ASP A 523 6.55 -20.61 -13.17
CA ASP A 523 6.56 -21.37 -14.42
C ASP A 523 5.54 -20.83 -15.43
N ARG A 524 4.35 -20.41 -14.97
CA ARG A 524 3.37 -19.71 -15.82
C ARG A 524 3.89 -18.36 -16.30
N ALA A 525 4.49 -17.57 -15.42
CA ALA A 525 5.07 -16.28 -15.77
C ALA A 525 6.15 -16.44 -16.85
N LYS A 526 7.05 -17.42 -16.69
CA LYS A 526 8.09 -17.76 -17.67
C LYS A 526 7.49 -18.18 -19.01
N TYR A 527 6.51 -19.09 -19.00
CA TYR A 527 5.83 -19.52 -20.22
C TYR A 527 5.14 -18.35 -20.93
N PHE A 528 4.43 -17.51 -20.18
CA PHE A 528 3.73 -16.35 -20.73
C PHE A 528 4.71 -15.36 -21.38
N LEU A 529 5.77 -14.97 -20.67
CA LEU A 529 6.76 -14.02 -21.16
C LEU A 529 7.55 -14.54 -22.36
N ALA A 530 7.86 -15.84 -22.39
CA ALA A 530 8.50 -16.47 -23.55
C ALA A 530 7.63 -16.39 -24.82
N ASN A 531 6.31 -16.59 -24.70
CA ASN A 531 5.39 -16.52 -25.84
C ASN A 531 5.07 -15.07 -26.26
N ARG A 532 5.12 -14.12 -25.33
CA ARG A 532 4.97 -12.67 -25.62
C ARG A 532 5.94 -12.20 -26.70
N CYS A 533 7.20 -12.68 -26.67
CA CYS A 533 8.21 -12.34 -27.66
C CYS A 533 7.90 -12.82 -29.09
N ALA A 534 7.05 -13.84 -29.25
CA ALA A 534 6.66 -14.34 -30.57
C ALA A 534 5.58 -13.46 -31.23
N GLU A 535 4.78 -12.75 -30.45
CA GLU A 535 3.59 -12.02 -30.91
C GLU A 535 3.84 -10.52 -31.15
N THR A 536 4.87 -9.93 -30.52
CA THR A 536 5.25 -8.51 -30.66
C THR A 536 5.65 -8.08 -32.08
N ASN A 537 5.68 -8.98 -33.07
CA ASN A 537 5.96 -8.67 -34.48
C ASN A 537 4.70 -8.32 -35.31
N ASN A 538 3.49 -8.37 -34.74
CA ASN A 538 2.23 -8.04 -35.43
C ASN A 538 1.47 -6.94 -34.68
N GLU A 539 1.97 -5.70 -34.72
CA GLU A 539 1.23 -4.54 -34.20
C GLU A 539 0.09 -4.15 -35.15
N ASN A 540 -1.06 -4.81 -35.04
CA ASN A 540 -2.33 -4.22 -35.45
C ASN A 540 -2.81 -3.27 -34.34
N VAL A 541 -3.09 -2.03 -34.72
CA VAL A 541 -3.60 -0.97 -33.84
C VAL A 541 -4.96 -1.41 -33.26
N SER A 542 -5.02 -1.57 -31.93
CA SER A 542 -6.10 -2.26 -31.19
C SER A 542 -7.42 -1.48 -31.00
N ASP A 543 -8.51 -2.25 -31.02
CA ASP A 543 -9.93 -1.98 -30.70
C ASP A 543 -10.19 -1.42 -29.28
N ASP A 544 -9.21 -1.33 -28.39
CA ASP A 544 -9.43 -1.10 -26.95
C ASP A 544 -9.94 0.30 -26.57
N TYR A 545 -9.65 1.34 -27.37
CA TYR A 545 -10.29 2.65 -27.18
C TYR A 545 -11.81 2.55 -27.37
N MET A 546 -12.25 1.73 -28.33
CA MET A 546 -13.68 1.47 -28.51
C MET A 546 -14.27 0.73 -27.31
N MET A 547 -13.46 0.02 -26.51
CA MET A 547 -13.96 -0.71 -25.34
C MET A 547 -14.35 0.22 -24.19
N LEU A 548 -13.55 1.24 -23.85
CA LEU A 548 -13.96 2.25 -22.86
C LEU A 548 -15.22 3.02 -23.31
N ASP A 549 -15.33 3.33 -24.60
CA ASP A 549 -16.53 3.95 -25.17
C ASP A 549 -17.75 3.02 -25.09
N ARG A 550 -17.59 1.73 -25.41
CA ARG A 550 -18.65 0.72 -25.27
C ARG A 550 -19.09 0.54 -23.82
N ILE A 551 -18.15 0.48 -22.89
CA ILE A 551 -18.43 0.38 -21.45
C ILE A 551 -19.22 1.61 -21.00
N LEU A 552 -18.73 2.81 -21.32
CA LEU A 552 -19.40 4.06 -20.92
C LEU A 552 -20.81 4.15 -21.51
N CYS A 553 -20.96 3.85 -22.80
CA CYS A 553 -22.26 3.85 -23.49
C CYS A 553 -23.23 2.86 -22.83
N LYS A 554 -22.77 1.64 -22.50
CA LYS A 554 -23.58 0.63 -21.82
C LYS A 554 -24.03 1.09 -20.43
N LEU A 555 -23.12 1.65 -19.64
CA LEU A 555 -23.42 2.17 -18.30
C LEU A 555 -24.42 3.33 -18.35
N GLN A 556 -24.23 4.27 -19.28
CA GLN A 556 -25.15 5.41 -19.46
C GLN A 556 -26.53 4.98 -19.96
N THR A 557 -26.60 3.99 -20.84
CA THR A 557 -27.87 3.43 -21.33
C THR A 557 -28.66 2.73 -20.22
N MET A 558 -27.99 2.17 -19.21
CA MET A 558 -28.65 1.58 -18.04
C MET A 558 -29.02 2.60 -16.97
N TYR A 559 -28.41 3.79 -17.00
CA TYR A 559 -28.68 4.87 -16.04
C TYR A 559 -29.90 5.72 -16.43
N LEU A 560 -30.14 5.89 -17.73
CA LEU A 560 -31.33 6.54 -18.29
C LEU A 560 -32.53 5.59 -18.29
#